data_AF-A0A519L781-F1
#
_entry.id   AF-A0A519L781-F1
#
_cell.length_a   1.000
_cell.length_b   1.000
_cell.length_c   1.000
_cell.angle_alpha   90.00
_cell.angle_beta   90.00
_cell.angle_gamma   90.00
#
_symmetry.space_group_name_H-M   'P 1'
#
loop_
_entity.id
_entity.type
_entity.pdbx_description
1 polymer ?
#
loop_
_entity_poly.entity_id
_entity_poly.type
_entity_poly.pdbx_seq_one_letter_code
_entity_poly.pdbx_strand_id
1 'polypeptide(L)'
;FYVQTVHSYFVLLAYFSFEEQEKESIEFLKTVLGIEDLESILFVLHKPIWKSNKGDEKFWGADGLVKEFLRAVWDLSIAPIYDDVSVPINFRKNAKQERLYLYISTKEKLKKLAEVYTSNTEFFKALESTYISDLIEEVKVKVKKKNVNGELSFKELSEGEQQLLTVIGLLKFTKDEESLILLDEPDTHLNPVWKWSYLQYLKDVVNTEKDATQIILNTHDPLVIGSLVKEQVRMFSNENGTIKAIAPDVDPKGLGVAGILTSELFGLPTTLDEETSSVLNRRNELLLKQEKNELIAAEKIELNEIFQELNSLGINTTDRDPLYQKFIIAISERDEFKKEKYTAEDLKEQNEIALDTLNELLKGQDEKK
;
A
#
# COMPACT_ATOMS: atom_id res chain seq x y z
N PHE A 1 9.52 -18.14 0.37
CA PHE A 1 10.22 -17.14 1.19
C PHE A 1 9.16 -16.32 1.93
N TYR A 2 9.22 -16.21 3.26
CA TYR A 2 8.24 -15.45 4.06
C TYR A 2 8.87 -14.13 4.53
N VAL A 3 8.22 -13.02 4.20
CA VAL A 3 8.74 -11.68 4.45
C VAL A 3 8.52 -11.28 5.91
N GLN A 4 9.53 -10.65 6.48
CA GLN A 4 9.54 -10.11 7.84
C GLN A 4 10.22 -8.74 7.85
N THR A 5 9.96 -7.92 8.87
CA THR A 5 10.49 -6.57 8.99
C THR A 5 12.02 -6.50 8.93
N VAL A 6 12.74 -7.53 9.41
CA VAL A 6 14.21 -7.58 9.32
C VAL A 6 14.75 -7.48 7.88
N HIS A 7 13.97 -7.96 6.90
CA HIS A 7 14.39 -7.96 5.51
C HIS A 7 14.48 -6.56 4.92
N SER A 8 13.73 -5.59 5.43
CA SER A 8 13.85 -4.18 5.05
C SER A 8 15.26 -3.63 5.31
N TYR A 9 15.88 -4.04 6.42
CA TYR A 9 17.24 -3.69 6.76
C TYR A 9 18.22 -4.35 5.78
N PHE A 10 18.03 -5.63 5.47
CA PHE A 10 18.91 -6.35 4.54
C PHE A 10 18.86 -5.75 3.13
N VAL A 11 17.68 -5.39 2.66
CA VAL A 11 17.48 -4.67 1.39
C VAL A 11 18.28 -3.37 1.41
N LEU A 12 18.12 -2.56 2.46
CA LEU A 12 18.80 -1.28 2.60
C LEU A 12 20.32 -1.45 2.56
N LEU A 13 20.84 -2.43 3.32
CA LEU A 13 22.26 -2.75 3.35
C LEU A 13 22.76 -3.17 1.97
N ALA A 14 22.02 -4.02 1.26
CA ALA A 14 22.39 -4.48 -0.08
C ALA A 14 22.43 -3.33 -1.09
N TYR A 15 21.47 -2.39 -1.04
CA TYR A 15 21.46 -1.21 -1.92
C TYR A 15 22.67 -0.31 -1.70
N PHE A 16 23.00 0.03 -0.45
CA PHE A 16 24.17 0.87 -0.14
C PHE A 16 25.51 0.16 -0.32
N SER A 17 25.51 -1.17 -0.33
CA SER A 17 26.70 -1.99 -0.59
C SER A 17 27.11 -1.97 -2.06
N PHE A 18 26.13 -1.96 -2.98
CA PHE A 18 26.34 -2.07 -4.42
C PHE A 18 25.83 -0.84 -5.20
N GLU A 19 26.03 0.38 -4.67
CA GLU A 19 25.48 1.63 -5.23
C GLU A 19 25.69 1.82 -6.74
N GLU A 20 26.83 1.37 -7.28
CA GLU A 20 27.13 1.51 -8.72
C GLU A 20 26.24 0.63 -9.60
N GLN A 21 25.87 -0.55 -9.10
CA GLN A 21 24.95 -1.49 -9.74
C GLN A 21 23.49 -1.09 -9.43
N GLU A 22 23.25 -0.46 -8.28
CA GLU A 22 21.94 -0.16 -7.71
C GLU A 22 21.50 1.31 -7.87
N LYS A 23 21.93 1.99 -8.94
CA LYS A 23 21.65 3.42 -9.15
C LYS A 23 20.15 3.76 -9.07
N GLU A 24 19.30 2.97 -9.71
CA GLU A 24 17.85 3.16 -9.68
C GLU A 24 17.26 2.98 -8.28
N SER A 25 17.76 2.00 -7.51
CA SER A 25 17.32 1.77 -6.14
C SER A 25 17.77 2.90 -5.21
N ILE A 26 19.00 3.39 -5.37
CA ILE A 26 19.50 4.54 -4.61
C ILE A 26 18.71 5.80 -4.96
N GLU A 27 18.35 6.01 -6.22
CA GLU A 27 17.50 7.12 -6.62
C GLU A 27 16.10 6.99 -6.02
N PHE A 28 15.52 5.79 -6.01
CA PHE A 28 14.26 5.50 -5.34
C PHE A 28 14.33 5.82 -3.84
N LEU A 29 15.37 5.38 -3.14
CA LEU A 29 15.60 5.71 -1.72
C LEU A 29 15.62 7.23 -1.49
N LYS A 30 16.32 7.98 -2.34
CA LYS A 30 16.49 9.44 -2.21
C LYS A 30 15.23 10.22 -2.54
N THR A 31 14.55 9.85 -3.61
CA THR A 31 13.41 10.60 -4.17
C THR A 31 12.10 10.26 -3.49
N VAL A 32 11.85 8.97 -3.24
CA VAL A 32 10.59 8.47 -2.68
C VAL A 32 10.64 8.40 -1.16
N LEU A 33 11.70 7.82 -0.58
CA LEU A 33 11.83 7.62 0.88
C LEU A 33 12.62 8.74 1.58
N GLY A 34 13.29 9.61 0.82
CA GLY A 34 14.15 10.66 1.37
C GLY A 34 15.38 10.15 2.11
N ILE A 35 15.80 8.89 1.90
CA ILE A 35 17.00 8.31 2.51
C ILE A 35 18.19 8.69 1.63
N GLU A 36 19.06 9.55 2.14
CA GLU A 36 20.20 10.10 1.40
C GLU A 36 21.44 9.21 1.46
N ASP A 37 21.72 8.66 2.64
CA ASP A 37 22.91 7.86 2.87
C ASP A 37 22.76 6.92 4.09
N LEU A 38 23.67 5.97 4.23
CA LEU A 38 23.83 5.09 5.38
C LEU A 38 24.96 5.59 6.29
N GLU A 39 24.68 5.75 7.58
CA GLU A 39 25.62 6.27 8.57
C GLU A 39 26.35 5.12 9.29
N SER A 40 25.59 4.20 9.90
CA SER A 40 26.18 3.10 10.68
C SER A 40 25.26 1.89 10.83
N ILE A 41 25.85 0.77 11.22
CA ILE A 41 25.16 -0.51 11.40
C ILE A 41 25.66 -1.16 12.69
N LEU A 42 24.74 -1.64 13.51
CA LEU A 42 25.03 -2.52 14.62
C LEU A 42 24.35 -3.87 14.38
N PHE A 43 25.15 -4.91 14.21
CA PHE A 43 24.66 -6.29 14.26
C PHE A 43 24.66 -6.75 15.71
N VAL A 44 23.48 -7.11 16.20
CA VAL A 44 23.29 -7.75 17.50
C VAL A 44 23.09 -9.23 17.25
N LEU A 45 24.12 -10.02 17.57
CA LEU A 45 24.09 -11.47 17.42
C LEU A 45 23.75 -12.13 18.76
N HIS A 46 23.19 -13.32 18.70
CA HIS A 46 23.03 -14.17 19.87
C HIS A 46 23.52 -15.58 19.61
N LYS A 47 23.77 -16.28 20.72
CA LYS A 47 24.02 -17.70 20.68
C LYS A 47 22.80 -18.44 20.12
N PRO A 48 22.96 -19.19 19.01
CA PRO A 48 21.87 -19.96 18.42
C PRO A 48 21.48 -21.14 19.32
N ILE A 49 20.28 -21.68 19.09
CA ILE A 49 19.84 -22.93 19.74
C ILE A 49 20.80 -24.09 19.38
N TRP A 50 21.26 -24.12 18.14
CA TRP A 50 22.27 -25.07 17.68
C TRP A 50 23.66 -24.55 18.07
N LYS A 51 24.54 -25.42 18.57
CA LYS A 51 25.95 -25.11 18.78
C LYS A 51 26.79 -26.25 18.23
N SER A 52 27.84 -25.91 17.49
CA SER A 52 28.77 -26.89 16.93
C SER A 52 30.16 -26.74 17.54
N ASN A 53 30.85 -27.87 17.72
CA ASN A 53 32.29 -27.89 18.06
C ASN A 53 33.17 -27.84 16.80
N LYS A 54 32.55 -27.87 15.61
CA LYS A 54 33.20 -27.71 14.30
C LYS A 54 32.76 -26.37 13.72
N GLY A 55 33.69 -25.52 13.31
CA GLY A 55 33.39 -24.18 12.77
C GLY A 55 34.24 -23.10 13.45
N ASP A 56 33.81 -21.85 13.38
CA ASP A 56 34.48 -20.74 14.08
C ASP A 56 33.97 -20.60 15.52
N GLU A 57 34.87 -20.75 16.50
CA GLU A 57 34.53 -20.67 17.92
C GLU A 57 34.02 -19.29 18.34
N LYS A 58 34.43 -18.21 17.66
CA LYS A 58 33.93 -16.84 17.95
C LYS A 58 32.43 -16.70 17.68
N PHE A 59 31.90 -17.55 16.80
CA PHE A 59 30.51 -17.51 16.34
C PHE A 59 29.79 -18.82 16.65
N TRP A 60 30.06 -19.40 17.83
CA TRP A 60 29.42 -20.62 18.34
C TRP A 60 29.46 -21.84 17.40
N GLY A 61 30.49 -21.91 16.55
CA GLY A 61 30.69 -23.00 15.59
C GLY A 61 29.99 -22.79 14.24
N ALA A 62 29.66 -21.55 13.87
CA ALA A 62 29.20 -21.24 12.52
C ALA A 62 30.22 -21.69 11.45
N ASP A 63 29.74 -22.17 10.30
CA ASP A 63 30.56 -22.62 9.19
C ASP A 63 29.99 -22.20 7.82
N GLY A 64 30.72 -22.47 6.74
CA GLY A 64 30.32 -22.15 5.37
C GLY A 64 30.08 -20.65 5.16
N LEU A 65 29.01 -20.32 4.44
CA LEU A 65 28.67 -18.96 4.02
C LEU A 65 28.44 -18.00 5.20
N VAL A 66 27.80 -18.49 6.29
CA VAL A 66 27.55 -17.69 7.50
C VAL A 66 28.86 -17.30 8.18
N LYS A 67 29.83 -18.20 8.23
CA LYS A 67 31.14 -17.94 8.83
C LYS A 67 31.94 -16.90 8.04
N GLU A 68 31.90 -16.97 6.72
CA GLU A 68 32.57 -15.99 5.85
C GLU A 68 31.99 -14.59 6.06
N PHE A 69 30.66 -14.47 6.09
CA PHE A 69 29.97 -13.23 6.43
C PHE A 69 30.38 -12.69 7.80
N LEU A 70 30.25 -13.50 8.86
CA LEU A 70 30.51 -13.06 10.24
C LEU A 70 31.97 -12.66 10.47
N ARG A 71 32.92 -13.35 9.83
CA ARG A 71 34.35 -12.97 9.88
C ARG A 71 34.58 -11.61 9.26
N ALA A 72 34.01 -11.35 8.08
CA ALA A 72 34.16 -10.07 7.43
C ALA A 72 33.52 -8.93 8.25
N VAL A 73 32.35 -9.16 8.86
CA VAL A 73 31.73 -8.19 9.79
C VAL A 73 32.62 -7.94 11.00
N TRP A 74 33.19 -9.00 11.59
CA TRP A 74 34.08 -8.90 12.74
C TRP A 74 35.33 -8.08 12.45
N ASP A 75 36.00 -8.33 11.32
CA ASP A 75 37.25 -7.65 10.96
C ASP A 75 37.04 -6.16 10.69
N LEU A 76 35.85 -5.76 10.24
CA LEU A 76 35.48 -4.37 9.96
C LEU A 76 34.86 -3.65 11.17
N SER A 77 34.40 -4.42 12.16
CA SER A 77 33.74 -3.93 13.36
C SER A 77 34.69 -3.11 14.25
N ILE A 78 34.19 -2.01 14.80
CA ILE A 78 34.90 -1.29 15.86
C ILE A 78 34.59 -1.98 17.18
N ALA A 79 35.65 -2.49 17.82
CA ALA A 79 35.60 -3.07 19.17
C ALA A 79 34.44 -4.07 19.38
N PRO A 80 34.53 -5.30 18.85
CA PRO A 80 33.55 -6.34 19.15
C PRO A 80 33.35 -6.56 20.66
N ILE A 81 32.09 -6.60 21.11
CA ILE A 81 31.75 -6.73 22.54
C ILE A 81 30.93 -8.01 22.75
N TYR A 82 31.38 -8.85 23.67
CA TYR A 82 30.57 -9.94 24.22
C TYR A 82 29.87 -9.48 25.49
N ASP A 83 28.61 -9.86 25.65
CA ASP A 83 27.83 -9.57 26.86
C ASP A 83 26.86 -10.72 27.19
N ASP A 84 26.55 -10.89 28.47
CA ASP A 84 25.56 -11.85 28.94
C ASP A 84 24.29 -11.11 29.38
N VAL A 85 23.28 -11.11 28.51
CA VAL A 85 22.04 -10.34 28.73
C VAL A 85 20.94 -11.25 29.29
N SER A 86 20.15 -10.73 30.24
CA SER A 86 18.96 -11.40 30.77
C SER A 86 17.75 -11.09 29.88
N VAL A 87 17.26 -12.10 29.16
CA VAL A 87 16.18 -11.96 28.16
C VAL A 87 14.92 -12.68 28.66
N PRO A 88 13.73 -12.05 28.59
CA PRO A 88 12.49 -12.68 29.02
C PRO A 88 12.10 -13.82 28.08
N ILE A 89 11.93 -15.03 28.63
CA ILE A 89 11.34 -16.17 27.91
C ILE A 89 9.80 -16.07 27.96
N ASN A 90 9.27 -15.62 29.09
CA ASN A 90 7.86 -15.33 29.29
C ASN A 90 7.71 -14.31 30.42
N PHE A 91 6.47 -13.89 30.70
CA PHE A 91 6.16 -12.90 31.74
C PHE A 91 6.70 -13.22 33.15
N ARG A 92 7.15 -14.46 33.43
CA ARG A 92 7.61 -14.89 34.76
C ARG A 92 9.06 -15.39 34.78
N LYS A 93 9.71 -15.57 33.62
CA LYS A 93 11.03 -16.21 33.54
C LYS A 93 11.92 -15.47 32.55
N ASN A 94 13.14 -15.23 32.98
CA ASN A 94 14.22 -14.75 32.13
C ASN A 94 15.29 -15.84 32.00
N ALA A 95 15.95 -15.90 30.85
CA ALA A 95 17.16 -16.69 30.64
C ALA A 95 18.33 -15.76 30.37
N LYS A 96 19.53 -16.21 30.74
CA LYS A 96 20.76 -15.59 30.27
C LYS A 96 20.99 -16.00 28.82
N GLN A 97 21.30 -15.03 27.98
CA GLN A 97 21.64 -15.24 26.58
C GLN A 97 22.95 -14.51 26.28
N GLU A 98 23.92 -15.24 25.75
CA GLU A 98 25.19 -14.70 25.26
C GLU A 98 24.91 -13.86 24.00
N ARG A 99 25.40 -12.62 23.98
CA ARG A 99 25.27 -11.66 22.90
C ARG A 99 26.65 -11.26 22.37
N LEU A 100 26.72 -11.00 21.07
CA LEU A 100 27.88 -10.42 20.42
C LEU A 100 27.45 -9.19 19.61
N TYR A 101 28.07 -8.05 19.89
CA TYR A 101 27.80 -6.77 19.24
C TYR A 101 28.91 -6.43 18.25
N LEU A 102 28.55 -6.23 16.99
CA LEU A 102 29.48 -5.86 15.91
C LEU A 102 29.02 -4.55 15.26
N TYR A 103 29.83 -3.51 15.37
CA TYR A 103 29.50 -2.16 14.92
C TYR A 103 30.31 -1.72 13.70
N ILE A 104 29.62 -1.51 12.58
CA ILE A 104 30.17 -0.94 11.34
C ILE A 104 29.87 0.56 11.34
N SER A 105 30.93 1.35 11.39
CA SER A 105 30.85 2.79 11.66
C SER A 105 30.60 3.67 10.43
N THR A 106 30.80 3.17 9.22
CA THR A 106 30.64 3.95 7.99
C THR A 106 30.18 3.08 6.82
N LYS A 107 29.59 3.72 5.80
CA LYS A 107 29.22 3.07 4.54
C LYS A 107 30.42 2.48 3.79
N GLU A 108 31.60 3.09 3.83
CA GLU A 108 32.77 2.56 3.13
C GLU A 108 33.19 1.20 3.70
N LYS A 109 33.04 1.00 5.01
CA LYS A 109 33.25 -0.31 5.63
C LYS A 109 32.17 -1.32 5.20
N LEU A 110 30.91 -0.89 5.06
CA LEU A 110 29.86 -1.74 4.49
C LEU A 110 30.20 -2.16 3.05
N LYS A 111 30.69 -1.25 2.21
CA LYS A 111 31.11 -1.58 0.84
C LYS A 111 32.24 -2.62 0.84
N LYS A 112 33.25 -2.46 1.72
CA LYS A 112 34.33 -3.45 1.89
C LYS A 112 33.82 -4.81 2.39
N LEU A 113 32.80 -4.83 3.24
CA LEU A 113 32.14 -6.07 3.66
C LEU A 113 31.53 -6.80 2.45
N ALA A 114 30.90 -6.03 1.55
CA ALA A 114 30.22 -6.56 0.38
C ALA A 114 31.15 -6.97 -0.77
N GLU A 115 32.38 -6.46 -0.82
CA GLU A 115 33.41 -6.84 -1.82
C GLU A 115 33.73 -8.35 -1.84
N VAL A 116 33.41 -9.07 -0.78
CA VAL A 116 33.55 -10.54 -0.71
C VAL A 116 32.53 -11.27 -1.60
N TYR A 117 31.46 -10.58 -2.01
CA TYR A 117 30.36 -11.13 -2.79
C TYR A 117 30.34 -10.55 -4.20
N THR A 118 29.90 -11.35 -5.18
CA THR A 118 29.90 -10.97 -6.60
C THR A 118 28.74 -10.04 -6.93
N SER A 119 27.63 -10.16 -6.20
CA SER A 119 26.39 -9.43 -6.45
C SER A 119 25.67 -9.05 -5.17
N ASN A 120 24.80 -8.05 -5.30
CA ASN A 120 23.83 -7.64 -4.29
C ASN A 120 22.96 -8.81 -3.78
N THR A 121 22.57 -9.74 -4.65
CA THR A 121 21.75 -10.91 -4.33
C THR A 121 22.52 -11.94 -3.53
N GLU A 122 23.80 -12.19 -3.84
CA GLU A 122 24.66 -13.05 -3.02
C GLU A 122 24.86 -12.48 -1.61
N PHE A 123 25.10 -11.17 -1.51
CA PHE A 123 25.22 -10.50 -0.22
C PHE A 123 23.91 -10.55 0.60
N PHE A 124 22.76 -10.33 -0.06
CA PHE A 124 21.46 -10.48 0.56
C PHE A 124 21.23 -11.90 1.09
N LYS A 125 21.54 -12.93 0.28
CA LYS A 125 21.46 -14.34 0.68
C LYS A 125 22.36 -14.65 1.88
N ALA A 126 23.49 -13.96 2.04
CA ALA A 126 24.34 -14.12 3.21
C ALA A 126 23.75 -13.55 4.50
N LEU A 127 23.17 -12.35 4.41
CA LEU A 127 22.41 -11.76 5.51
C LEU A 127 21.23 -12.66 5.90
N GLU A 128 20.46 -13.11 4.91
CA GLU A 128 19.32 -14.00 5.09
C GLU A 128 19.73 -15.34 5.71
N SER A 129 20.77 -15.99 5.19
CA SER A 129 21.27 -17.26 5.72
C SER A 129 21.73 -17.14 7.16
N THR A 130 22.37 -16.02 7.53
CA THR A 130 22.80 -15.75 8.90
C THR A 130 21.59 -15.54 9.82
N TYR A 131 20.55 -14.86 9.33
CA TYR A 131 19.30 -14.67 10.07
C TYR A 131 18.53 -15.99 10.28
N ILE A 132 18.33 -16.76 9.21
CA ILE A 132 17.68 -18.08 9.25
C ILE A 132 18.44 -19.05 10.17
N SER A 133 19.77 -18.88 10.25
CA SER A 133 20.62 -19.65 11.16
C SER A 133 20.50 -19.22 12.62
N ASP A 134 19.51 -18.40 13.02
CA ASP A 134 19.24 -18.05 14.42
C ASP A 134 20.44 -17.36 15.11
N LEU A 135 21.20 -16.57 14.34
CA LEU A 135 22.38 -15.85 14.82
C LEU A 135 22.16 -14.35 14.94
N ILE A 136 21.37 -13.74 14.06
CA ILE A 136 21.04 -12.31 14.09
C ILE A 136 19.76 -12.14 14.90
N GLU A 137 19.86 -11.46 16.03
CA GLU A 137 18.68 -11.00 16.77
C GLU A 137 18.09 -9.75 16.13
N GLU A 138 18.96 -8.76 15.91
CA GLU A 138 18.56 -7.42 15.56
C GLU A 138 19.68 -6.78 14.74
N VAL A 139 19.28 -6.04 13.71
CA VAL A 139 20.17 -5.14 12.99
C VAL A 139 19.66 -3.73 13.21
N LYS A 140 20.51 -2.87 13.79
CA LYS A 140 20.20 -1.45 13.93
C LYS A 140 20.95 -0.70 12.86
N VAL A 141 20.23 -0.07 11.95
CA VAL A 141 20.82 0.77 10.90
C VAL A 141 20.48 2.21 11.20
N LYS A 142 21.47 3.09 11.09
CA LYS A 142 21.28 4.53 11.10
C LYS A 142 21.48 5.09 9.70
N VAL A 143 20.58 5.97 9.30
CA VAL A 143 20.55 6.58 7.98
C VAL A 143 20.53 8.10 8.08
N LYS A 144 21.01 8.74 7.02
CA LYS A 144 20.81 10.16 6.79
C LYS A 144 19.52 10.37 6.01
N LYS A 145 18.60 11.16 6.55
CA LYS A 145 17.31 11.45 5.94
C LYS A 145 17.20 12.92 5.54
N LYS A 146 16.63 13.16 4.37
CA LYS A 146 16.33 14.50 3.86
C LYS A 146 15.46 15.26 4.86
N ASN A 147 15.79 16.53 5.08
CA ASN A 147 15.11 17.43 6.03
C ASN A 147 15.13 16.97 7.51
N VAL A 148 16.02 16.04 7.87
CA VAL A 148 16.26 15.64 9.27
C VAL A 148 17.68 16.05 9.66
N ASN A 149 17.81 16.73 10.80
CA ASN A 149 19.11 17.09 11.34
C ASN A 149 19.70 15.90 12.11
N GLY A 150 20.84 15.38 11.64
CA GLY A 150 21.52 14.25 12.26
C GLY A 150 21.16 12.90 11.64
N GLU A 151 21.50 11.84 12.36
CA GLU A 151 21.22 10.46 11.98
C GLU A 151 19.86 9.99 12.53
N LEU A 152 19.14 9.20 11.73
CA LEU A 152 17.86 8.60 12.10
C LEU A 152 18.02 7.09 12.16
N SER A 153 17.49 6.44 13.20
CA SER A 153 17.41 4.98 13.22
C SER A 153 16.39 4.52 12.17
N PHE A 154 16.70 3.50 11.39
CA PHE A 154 15.79 2.96 10.38
C PHE A 154 14.45 2.53 10.99
N LYS A 155 14.44 2.08 12.25
CA LYS A 155 13.23 1.73 13.00
C LYS A 155 12.29 2.93 13.25
N GLU A 156 12.80 4.15 13.17
CA GLU A 156 12.05 5.40 13.34
C GLU A 156 11.44 5.90 12.02
N LEU A 157 11.70 5.23 10.89
CA LEU A 157 10.96 5.47 9.66
C LEU A 157 9.49 5.08 9.84
N SER A 158 8.61 5.75 9.11
CA SER A 158 7.20 5.40 9.10
C SER A 158 6.99 3.98 8.59
N GLU A 159 5.95 3.33 9.08
CA GLU A 159 5.61 1.95 8.70
C GLU A 159 5.43 1.81 7.18
N GLY A 160 4.82 2.80 6.52
CA GLY A 160 4.71 2.85 5.06
C GLY A 160 6.05 2.91 4.34
N GLU A 161 7.05 3.65 4.86
CA GLU A 161 8.41 3.68 4.28
C GLU A 161 9.08 2.30 4.38
N GLN A 162 8.97 1.67 5.55
CA GLN A 162 9.53 0.34 5.79
C GLN A 162 8.85 -0.71 4.91
N GLN A 163 7.51 -0.69 4.83
CA GLN A 163 6.73 -1.61 4.00
C GLN A 163 7.07 -1.45 2.52
N LEU A 164 7.09 -0.21 2.01
CA LEU A 164 7.40 0.06 0.62
C LEU A 164 8.81 -0.39 0.25
N LEU A 165 9.81 -0.06 1.09
CA LEU A 165 11.18 -0.53 0.89
C LEU A 165 11.26 -2.05 0.91
N THR A 166 10.54 -2.70 1.83
CA THR A 166 10.53 -4.15 1.94
C THR A 166 10.01 -4.80 0.67
N VAL A 167 8.83 -4.39 0.18
CA VAL A 167 8.22 -5.01 -0.99
C VAL A 167 9.06 -4.75 -2.24
N ILE A 168 9.36 -3.48 -2.54
CA ILE A 168 10.15 -3.09 -3.72
C ILE A 168 11.56 -3.67 -3.66
N GLY A 169 12.17 -3.64 -2.47
CA GLY A 169 13.46 -4.22 -2.18
C GLY A 169 13.54 -5.69 -2.51
N LEU A 170 12.64 -6.47 -1.90
CA LEU A 170 12.67 -7.92 -2.04
C LEU A 170 12.37 -8.34 -3.46
N LEU A 171 11.41 -7.71 -4.13
CA LEU A 171 11.15 -7.98 -5.54
C LEU A 171 12.39 -7.80 -6.41
N LYS A 172 13.29 -6.88 -6.06
CA LYS A 172 14.54 -6.71 -6.80
C LYS A 172 15.53 -7.86 -6.59
N PHE A 173 15.58 -8.46 -5.41
CA PHE A 173 16.49 -9.57 -5.08
C PHE A 173 15.92 -10.96 -5.36
N THR A 174 14.60 -11.09 -5.32
CA THR A 174 13.87 -12.36 -5.49
C THR A 174 13.27 -12.51 -6.88
N LYS A 175 13.37 -11.49 -7.75
CA LYS A 175 12.97 -11.68 -9.15
C LYS A 175 13.91 -12.69 -9.78
N ASP A 176 13.30 -13.76 -10.25
CA ASP A 176 13.88 -14.75 -11.13
C ASP A 176 12.93 -14.89 -12.32
N GLU A 177 13.40 -15.41 -13.44
CA GLU A 177 12.51 -15.69 -14.58
C GLU A 177 11.40 -16.68 -14.15
N GLU A 178 10.19 -16.52 -14.71
CA GLU A 178 9.04 -17.42 -14.49
C GLU A 178 8.51 -17.45 -13.04
N SER A 179 8.50 -16.30 -12.36
CA SER A 179 8.06 -16.19 -10.96
C SER A 179 6.57 -15.87 -10.78
N LEU A 180 5.97 -16.36 -9.68
CA LEU A 180 4.66 -15.93 -9.17
C LEU A 180 4.82 -15.17 -7.85
N ILE A 181 4.37 -13.91 -7.84
CA ILE A 181 4.41 -13.03 -6.68
C ILE A 181 2.99 -12.82 -6.17
N LEU A 182 2.78 -13.09 -4.89
CA LEU A 182 1.51 -12.87 -4.20
C LEU A 182 1.72 -11.79 -3.12
N LEU A 183 0.98 -10.70 -3.22
CA LEU A 183 1.03 -9.58 -2.27
C LEU A 183 -0.33 -9.45 -1.58
N ASP A 184 -0.34 -9.60 -0.25
CA ASP A 184 -1.54 -9.41 0.57
C ASP A 184 -1.58 -7.98 1.13
N GLU A 185 -2.49 -7.15 0.64
CA GLU A 185 -2.67 -5.73 0.99
C GLU A 185 -1.36 -4.95 1.18
N PRO A 186 -0.48 -4.92 0.15
CA PRO A 186 0.83 -4.31 0.31
C PRO A 186 0.78 -2.77 0.42
N ASP A 187 -0.41 -2.18 0.28
CA ASP A 187 -0.65 -0.75 0.29
C ASP A 187 -1.23 -0.20 1.61
N THR A 188 -1.53 -1.05 2.60
CA THR A 188 -2.25 -0.68 3.84
C THR A 188 -1.67 0.52 4.59
N HIS A 189 -0.34 0.61 4.74
CA HIS A 189 0.31 1.71 5.48
C HIS A 189 0.86 2.81 4.56
N LEU A 190 0.59 2.74 3.25
CA LEU A 190 1.08 3.72 2.29
C LEU A 190 0.22 4.98 2.30
N ASN A 191 0.88 6.13 2.13
CA ASN A 191 0.17 7.40 1.92
C ASN A 191 -0.49 7.43 0.51
N PRO A 192 -1.48 8.31 0.27
CA PRO A 192 -2.20 8.35 -1.01
C PRO A 192 -1.32 8.55 -2.25
N VAL A 193 -0.24 9.33 -2.14
CA VAL A 193 0.69 9.56 -3.25
C VAL A 193 1.42 8.27 -3.63
N TRP A 194 1.85 7.49 -2.64
CA TRP A 194 2.51 6.21 -2.88
C TRP A 194 1.54 5.15 -3.37
N LYS A 195 0.30 5.11 -2.86
CA LYS A 195 -0.76 4.22 -3.35
C LYS A 195 -1.05 4.45 -4.83
N TRP A 196 -1.15 5.72 -5.23
CA TRP A 196 -1.36 6.10 -6.63
C TRP A 196 -0.21 5.67 -7.55
N SER A 197 1.05 5.80 -7.08
CA SER A 197 2.23 5.37 -7.85
C SER A 197 2.60 3.89 -7.68
N TYR A 198 1.87 3.13 -6.85
CA TYR A 198 2.32 1.83 -6.36
C TYR A 198 2.57 0.82 -7.49
N LEU A 199 1.61 0.69 -8.41
CA LEU A 199 1.73 -0.19 -9.56
C LEU A 199 2.88 0.20 -10.50
N GLN A 200 3.22 1.49 -10.57
CA GLN A 200 4.37 1.94 -11.34
C GLN A 200 5.67 1.48 -10.68
N TYR A 201 5.80 1.64 -9.36
CA TYR A 201 6.97 1.14 -8.63
C TYR A 201 7.18 -0.36 -8.81
N LEU A 202 6.11 -1.16 -8.82
CA LEU A 202 6.20 -2.59 -9.10
C LEU A 202 6.71 -2.88 -10.52
N LYS A 203 6.18 -2.18 -11.53
CA LYS A 203 6.59 -2.34 -12.94
C LYS A 203 8.03 -1.91 -13.20
N ASP A 204 8.50 -0.88 -12.49
CA ASP A 204 9.88 -0.40 -12.63
C ASP A 204 10.89 -1.43 -12.10
N VAL A 205 10.49 -2.27 -11.14
CA VAL A 205 11.36 -3.27 -10.51
C VAL A 205 11.27 -4.62 -11.21
N VAL A 206 10.06 -5.04 -11.59
CA VAL A 206 9.76 -6.33 -12.19
C VAL A 206 9.33 -6.13 -13.63
N ASN A 207 10.13 -6.61 -14.58
CA ASN A 207 9.75 -6.53 -15.98
C ASN A 207 8.90 -7.76 -16.34
N THR A 208 7.60 -7.65 -16.11
CA THR A 208 6.65 -8.77 -16.28
C THR A 208 6.67 -9.37 -17.69
N GLU A 209 7.04 -8.61 -18.71
CA GLU A 209 7.10 -9.08 -20.10
C GLU A 209 8.37 -9.87 -20.40
N LYS A 210 9.52 -9.45 -19.87
CA LYS A 210 10.80 -10.12 -20.10
C LYS A 210 11.03 -11.30 -19.17
N ASP A 211 10.58 -11.16 -17.92
CA ASP A 211 10.91 -12.09 -16.84
C ASP A 211 9.82 -13.17 -16.68
N ALA A 212 8.82 -13.22 -17.59
CA ALA A 212 7.67 -14.13 -17.53
C ALA A 212 7.01 -14.19 -16.13
N THR A 213 6.99 -13.06 -15.42
CA THR A 213 6.63 -12.98 -14.00
C THR A 213 5.22 -12.45 -13.84
N GLN A 214 4.42 -13.12 -13.00
CA GLN A 214 3.05 -12.71 -12.68
C GLN A 214 2.97 -12.15 -11.25
N ILE A 215 2.38 -10.97 -11.11
CA ILE A 215 2.08 -10.36 -9.80
C ILE A 215 0.57 -10.40 -9.58
N ILE A 216 0.16 -10.99 -8.46
CA ILE A 216 -1.22 -10.96 -7.97
C ILE A 216 -1.21 -10.20 -6.64
N LEU A 217 -2.03 -9.16 -6.56
CA LEU A 217 -2.25 -8.40 -5.33
C LEU A 217 -3.74 -8.27 -5.06
N ASN A 218 -4.12 -8.26 -3.79
CA ASN A 218 -5.41 -7.76 -3.33
C ASN A 218 -5.21 -6.37 -2.69
N THR A 219 -6.28 -5.58 -2.71
CA THR A 219 -6.31 -4.26 -2.10
C THR A 219 -7.76 -3.87 -1.88
N HIS A 220 -7.98 -3.05 -0.85
CA HIS A 220 -9.25 -2.35 -0.63
C HIS A 220 -9.14 -0.87 -1.01
N ASP A 221 -8.07 -0.43 -1.67
CA ASP A 221 -7.84 0.97 -1.99
C ASP A 221 -8.16 1.29 -3.47
N PRO A 222 -9.12 2.22 -3.74
CA PRO A 222 -9.49 2.59 -5.09
C PRO A 222 -8.35 3.25 -5.88
N LEU A 223 -7.38 3.89 -5.20
CA LEU A 223 -6.25 4.55 -5.86
C LEU A 223 -5.31 3.56 -6.53
N VAL A 224 -5.15 2.36 -5.96
CA VAL A 224 -4.25 1.34 -6.50
C VAL A 224 -4.81 0.77 -7.80
N ILE A 225 -6.12 0.49 -7.86
CA ILE A 225 -6.73 -0.15 -9.05
C ILE A 225 -7.06 0.84 -10.18
N GLY A 226 -7.07 2.15 -9.91
CA GLY A 226 -7.53 3.17 -10.86
C GLY A 226 -6.72 3.33 -12.14
N SER A 227 -5.61 2.59 -12.31
CA SER A 227 -4.82 2.55 -13.55
C SER A 227 -4.95 1.23 -14.32
N LEU A 228 -5.72 0.27 -13.80
CA LEU A 228 -5.91 -1.07 -14.37
C LEU A 228 -7.09 -1.11 -15.35
N VAL A 229 -6.99 -1.99 -16.34
CA VAL A 229 -8.13 -2.38 -17.19
C VAL A 229 -8.90 -3.53 -16.55
N LYS A 230 -10.16 -3.73 -16.92
CA LYS A 230 -11.04 -4.74 -16.32
C LYS A 230 -10.48 -6.15 -16.41
N GLU A 231 -9.72 -6.49 -17.45
CA GLU A 231 -9.11 -7.81 -17.60
C GLU A 231 -8.08 -8.10 -16.50
N GLN A 232 -7.50 -7.05 -15.90
CA GLN A 232 -6.51 -7.13 -14.82
C GLN A 232 -7.12 -7.12 -13.42
N VAL A 233 -8.43 -6.90 -13.29
CA VAL A 233 -9.12 -6.81 -12.00
C VAL A 233 -10.07 -8.00 -11.82
N ARG A 234 -10.07 -8.57 -10.62
CA ARG A 234 -11.04 -9.59 -10.22
C ARG A 234 -11.68 -9.17 -8.90
N MET A 235 -12.99 -9.04 -8.91
CA MET A 235 -13.81 -8.81 -7.73
C MET A 235 -14.26 -10.16 -7.17
N PHE A 236 -14.11 -10.33 -5.86
CA PHE A 236 -14.65 -11.49 -5.16
C PHE A 236 -16.09 -11.19 -4.73
N SER A 237 -17.02 -12.00 -5.22
CA SER A 237 -18.43 -11.95 -4.84
C SER A 237 -18.85 -13.25 -4.17
N ASN A 238 -19.71 -13.17 -3.16
CA ASN A 238 -20.32 -14.32 -2.53
C ASN A 238 -21.79 -14.43 -2.97
N GLU A 239 -22.06 -15.37 -3.87
CA GLU A 239 -23.42 -15.67 -4.32
C GLU A 239 -23.86 -16.98 -3.69
N ASN A 240 -24.83 -16.91 -2.76
CA ASN A 240 -25.44 -18.07 -2.11
C ASN A 240 -24.42 -19.04 -1.47
N GLY A 241 -23.35 -18.53 -0.87
CA GLY A 241 -22.30 -19.33 -0.23
C GLY A 241 -21.20 -19.81 -1.18
N THR A 242 -21.26 -19.45 -2.48
CA THR A 242 -20.21 -19.73 -3.46
C THR A 242 -19.43 -18.46 -3.75
N ILE A 243 -18.12 -18.50 -3.52
CA ILE A 243 -17.22 -17.39 -3.87
C ILE A 243 -16.90 -17.47 -5.37
N LYS A 244 -17.16 -16.39 -6.10
CA LYS A 244 -16.80 -16.21 -7.50
C LYS A 244 -15.79 -15.06 -7.62
N ALA A 245 -14.87 -15.20 -8.58
CA ALA A 245 -13.97 -14.14 -8.99
C ALA A 245 -14.40 -13.67 -10.39
N ILE A 246 -14.96 -12.47 -10.48
CA ILE A 246 -15.49 -11.89 -11.72
C ILE A 246 -14.72 -10.64 -12.12
N ALA A 247 -14.58 -10.41 -13.42
CA ALA A 247 -14.06 -9.14 -13.91
C ALA A 247 -15.16 -8.07 -13.80
N PRO A 248 -14.80 -6.79 -13.58
CA PRO A 248 -15.78 -5.71 -13.67
C PRO A 248 -16.25 -5.49 -15.11
N ASP A 249 -17.42 -4.91 -15.27
CA ASP A 249 -18.06 -4.55 -16.53
C ASP A 249 -17.32 -3.42 -17.24
N VAL A 250 -16.78 -2.48 -16.46
CA VAL A 250 -16.08 -1.28 -16.92
C VAL A 250 -14.62 -1.27 -16.47
N ASP A 251 -13.78 -0.58 -17.25
CA ASP A 251 -12.39 -0.34 -16.87
C ASP A 251 -12.33 0.61 -15.67
N PRO A 252 -11.63 0.26 -14.58
CA PRO A 252 -11.31 1.22 -13.52
C PRO A 252 -10.53 2.43 -14.04
N LYS A 253 -9.67 2.19 -15.04
CA LYS A 253 -8.87 3.21 -15.71
C LYS A 253 -9.74 4.30 -16.32
N GLY A 254 -9.61 5.51 -15.79
CA GLY A 254 -10.27 6.72 -16.29
C GLY A 254 -11.58 7.08 -15.60
N LEU A 255 -12.13 6.24 -14.73
CA LEU A 255 -13.33 6.56 -13.94
C LEU A 255 -13.08 7.63 -12.86
N GLY A 256 -11.82 7.78 -12.44
CA GLY A 256 -11.47 8.55 -11.26
C GLY A 256 -11.92 7.87 -9.96
N VAL A 257 -11.41 8.35 -8.82
CA VAL A 257 -11.67 7.73 -7.50
C VAL A 257 -13.15 7.71 -7.18
N ALA A 258 -13.87 8.80 -7.47
CA ALA A 258 -15.30 8.89 -7.22
C ALA A 258 -16.09 7.85 -8.02
N GLY A 259 -15.81 7.72 -9.32
CA GLY A 259 -16.47 6.74 -10.17
C GLY A 259 -16.15 5.31 -9.77
N ILE A 260 -14.92 5.01 -9.34
CA ILE A 260 -14.54 3.68 -8.82
C ILE A 260 -15.35 3.37 -7.55
N LEU A 261 -15.42 4.32 -6.62
CA LEU A 261 -16.15 4.16 -5.36
C LEU A 261 -17.65 3.92 -5.55
N THR A 262 -18.27 4.60 -6.52
CA THR A 262 -19.72 4.46 -6.80
C THR A 262 -20.05 3.39 -7.83
N SER A 263 -19.05 2.81 -8.50
CA SER A 263 -19.24 1.66 -9.39
C SER A 263 -19.37 0.36 -8.60
N GLU A 264 -19.64 -0.74 -9.30
CA GLU A 264 -19.69 -2.09 -8.73
C GLU A 264 -18.38 -2.55 -8.06
N LEU A 265 -17.25 -1.88 -8.32
CA LEU A 265 -15.98 -2.17 -7.67
C LEU A 265 -16.05 -2.01 -6.14
N PHE A 266 -16.84 -1.04 -5.66
CA PHE A 266 -16.99 -0.71 -4.24
C PHE A 266 -18.45 -0.57 -3.79
N GLY A 267 -19.35 -0.18 -4.70
CA GLY A 267 -20.80 -0.14 -4.47
C GLY A 267 -21.27 0.95 -3.51
N LEU A 268 -20.52 2.05 -3.37
CA LEU A 268 -20.97 3.17 -2.53
C LEU A 268 -22.12 3.92 -3.23
N PRO A 269 -23.19 4.28 -2.49
CA PRO A 269 -24.30 5.05 -3.06
C PRO A 269 -23.88 6.48 -3.46
N THR A 270 -22.89 7.02 -2.76
CA THR A 270 -22.34 8.35 -2.99
C THR A 270 -20.93 8.43 -2.40
N THR A 271 -20.13 9.38 -2.89
CA THR A 271 -18.82 9.72 -2.28
C THR A 271 -18.93 10.74 -1.16
N LEU A 272 -20.14 11.26 -0.92
CA LEU A 272 -20.43 12.21 0.15
C LEU A 272 -20.61 11.45 1.47
N ASP A 273 -20.36 12.14 2.57
CA ASP A 273 -20.70 11.63 3.90
C ASP A 273 -22.22 11.51 4.08
N GLU A 274 -22.62 10.73 5.09
CA GLU A 274 -24.02 10.41 5.36
C GLU A 274 -24.88 11.65 5.67
N GLU A 275 -24.32 12.63 6.39
CA GLU A 275 -25.02 13.86 6.77
C GLU A 275 -25.31 14.71 5.52
N THR A 276 -24.28 14.99 4.73
CA THR A 276 -24.42 15.72 3.46
C THR A 276 -25.34 14.99 2.48
N SER A 277 -25.27 13.66 2.41
CA SER A 277 -26.16 12.87 1.58
C SER A 277 -27.62 12.98 2.05
N SER A 278 -27.87 12.98 3.36
CA SER A 278 -29.20 13.15 3.93
C SER A 278 -29.78 14.54 3.60
N VAL A 279 -28.97 15.59 3.71
CA VAL A 279 -29.36 16.96 3.32
C VAL A 279 -29.73 17.04 1.83
N LEU A 280 -28.95 16.39 0.96
CA LEU A 280 -29.26 16.31 -0.47
C LEU A 280 -30.54 15.53 -0.77
N ASN A 281 -30.76 14.42 -0.10
CA ASN A 281 -31.99 13.63 -0.23
C ASN A 281 -33.20 14.45 0.22
N ARG A 282 -33.08 15.15 1.36
CA ARG A 282 -34.13 16.03 1.87
C ARG A 282 -34.44 17.16 0.90
N ARG A 283 -33.42 17.78 0.30
CA ARG A 283 -33.61 18.77 -0.78
C ARG A 283 -34.42 18.16 -1.93
N ASN A 284 -34.07 16.97 -2.40
CA ASN A 284 -34.75 16.32 -3.51
C ASN A 284 -36.22 16.01 -3.19
N GLU A 285 -36.53 15.56 -1.97
CA GLU A 285 -37.91 15.38 -1.50
C GLU A 285 -38.70 16.68 -1.52
N LEU A 286 -38.11 17.79 -1.06
CA LEU A 286 -38.76 19.10 -1.05
C LEU A 286 -38.98 19.62 -2.48
N LEU A 287 -38.03 19.42 -3.40
CA LEU A 287 -38.20 19.75 -4.81
C LEU A 287 -39.34 18.94 -5.45
N LEU A 288 -39.46 17.66 -5.10
CA LEU A 288 -40.57 16.82 -5.53
C LEU A 288 -41.94 17.34 -5.04
N LYS A 289 -42.02 17.69 -3.74
CA LYS A 289 -43.24 18.32 -3.18
C LYS A 289 -43.55 19.65 -3.83
N GLN A 290 -42.53 20.42 -4.18
CA GLN A 290 -42.69 21.69 -4.89
C GLN A 290 -43.33 21.48 -6.26
N GLU A 291 -42.86 20.50 -7.03
CA GLU A 291 -43.41 20.16 -8.35
C GLU A 291 -44.86 19.65 -8.25
N LYS A 292 -45.18 18.88 -7.20
CA LYS A 292 -46.54 18.38 -6.91
C LYS A 292 -47.48 19.43 -6.32
N ASN A 293 -47.01 20.66 -6.07
CA ASN A 293 -47.72 21.72 -5.35
C ASN A 293 -48.16 21.33 -3.91
N GLU A 294 -47.42 20.43 -3.27
CA GLU A 294 -47.66 19.93 -1.91
C GLU A 294 -46.78 20.60 -0.85
N LEU A 295 -45.87 21.50 -1.27
CA LEU A 295 -44.89 22.15 -0.39
C LEU A 295 -45.52 23.18 0.55
N ILE A 296 -45.26 23.06 1.85
CA ILE A 296 -45.77 23.99 2.88
C ILE A 296 -44.81 25.18 3.06
N ALA A 297 -45.31 26.32 3.59
CA ALA A 297 -44.50 27.52 3.82
C ALA A 297 -43.24 27.28 4.70
N ALA A 298 -43.33 26.40 5.72
CA ALA A 298 -42.18 26.03 6.54
C ALA A 298 -41.13 25.23 5.74
N GLU A 299 -41.58 24.26 4.93
CA GLU A 299 -40.72 23.46 4.06
C GLU A 299 -40.07 24.30 2.95
N LYS A 300 -40.72 25.38 2.52
CA LYS A 300 -40.13 26.35 1.58
C LYS A 300 -38.98 27.14 2.21
N ILE A 301 -39.06 27.45 3.51
CA ILE A 301 -37.97 28.09 4.25
C ILE A 301 -36.82 27.09 4.40
N GLU A 302 -37.14 25.86 4.84
CA GLU A 302 -36.18 24.75 4.96
C GLU A 302 -35.43 24.51 3.64
N LEU A 303 -36.13 24.47 2.51
CA LEU A 303 -35.50 24.28 1.19
C LEU A 303 -34.49 25.40 0.87
N ASN A 304 -34.80 26.65 1.19
CA ASN A 304 -33.88 27.77 0.99
C ASN A 304 -32.66 27.69 1.92
N GLU A 305 -32.86 27.27 3.17
CA GLU A 305 -31.78 27.05 4.13
C GLU A 305 -30.84 25.95 3.64
N ILE A 306 -31.39 24.82 3.17
CA ILE A 306 -30.62 23.72 2.58
C ILE A 306 -29.80 24.21 1.36
N PHE A 307 -30.38 25.03 0.49
CA PHE A 307 -29.63 25.61 -0.63
C PHE A 307 -28.47 26.50 -0.15
N GLN A 308 -28.66 27.29 0.90
CA GLN A 308 -27.58 28.12 1.46
C GLN A 308 -26.48 27.26 2.10
N GLU A 309 -26.87 26.22 2.82
CA GLU A 309 -25.95 25.26 3.44
C GLU A 309 -25.09 24.55 2.39
N LEU A 310 -25.71 23.92 1.38
CA LEU A 310 -24.98 23.20 0.32
C LEU A 310 -24.06 24.11 -0.49
N ASN A 311 -24.49 25.34 -0.76
CA ASN A 311 -23.64 26.35 -1.40
C ASN A 311 -22.44 26.72 -0.52
N SER A 312 -22.61 26.81 0.80
CA SER A 312 -21.51 27.09 1.73
C SER A 312 -20.46 25.97 1.77
N LEU A 313 -20.89 24.71 1.54
CA LEU A 313 -20.02 23.54 1.42
C LEU A 313 -19.32 23.43 0.06
N GLY A 314 -19.57 24.38 -0.86
CA GLY A 314 -18.99 24.36 -2.21
C GLY A 314 -19.58 23.26 -3.10
N ILE A 315 -20.65 22.60 -2.66
CA ILE A 315 -21.43 21.68 -3.48
C ILE A 315 -22.26 22.56 -4.41
N ASN A 316 -21.68 22.91 -5.56
CA ASN A 316 -22.38 23.66 -6.59
C ASN A 316 -23.45 22.77 -7.20
N THR A 317 -24.68 22.90 -6.69
CA THR A 317 -25.86 22.19 -7.17
C THR A 317 -26.41 22.86 -8.41
N THR A 318 -25.60 23.02 -9.48
CA THR A 318 -26.04 23.30 -10.85
C THR A 318 -27.36 24.09 -10.97
N ASP A 319 -27.41 25.30 -10.41
CA ASP A 319 -28.64 26.11 -10.32
C ASP A 319 -29.10 26.71 -11.67
N ARG A 320 -28.77 26.10 -12.81
CA ARG A 320 -29.09 26.69 -14.13
C ARG A 320 -29.57 25.74 -15.22
N ASP A 321 -29.60 24.43 -15.00
CA ASP A 321 -30.17 23.52 -16.01
C ASP A 321 -31.53 22.97 -15.55
N PRO A 322 -32.65 23.49 -16.10
CA PRO A 322 -33.99 22.95 -15.85
C PRO A 322 -34.14 21.46 -16.19
N LEU A 323 -33.33 20.94 -17.13
CA LEU A 323 -33.34 19.52 -17.49
C LEU A 323 -32.72 18.68 -16.37
N TYR A 324 -31.64 19.17 -15.77
CA TYR A 324 -30.99 18.49 -14.65
C TYR A 324 -31.91 18.42 -13.42
N GLN A 325 -32.62 19.51 -13.10
CA GLN A 325 -33.61 19.50 -12.02
C GLN A 325 -34.75 18.50 -12.28
N LYS A 326 -35.29 18.47 -13.50
CA LYS A 326 -36.32 17.50 -13.89
C LYS A 326 -35.82 16.06 -13.81
N PHE A 327 -34.58 15.82 -14.20
CA PHE A 327 -33.94 14.52 -14.08
C PHE A 327 -33.85 14.08 -12.60
N ILE A 328 -33.37 14.96 -11.71
CA ILE A 328 -33.29 14.67 -10.27
C ILE A 328 -34.68 14.36 -9.68
N ILE A 329 -35.71 15.12 -10.05
CA ILE A 329 -37.10 14.87 -9.61
C ILE A 329 -37.57 13.49 -10.09
N ALA A 330 -37.41 13.18 -11.38
CA ALA A 330 -37.86 11.92 -11.98
C ALA A 330 -37.15 10.69 -11.37
N ILE A 331 -35.85 10.81 -11.08
CA ILE A 331 -35.08 9.75 -10.40
C ILE A 331 -35.50 9.60 -8.94
N SER A 332 -35.79 10.71 -8.23
CA SER A 332 -36.18 10.67 -6.82
C SER A 332 -37.55 10.01 -6.57
N GLU A 333 -38.39 9.89 -7.61
CA GLU A 333 -39.66 9.14 -7.54
C GLU A 333 -39.48 7.63 -7.50
N ARG A 334 -38.33 7.13 -7.94
CA ARG A 334 -38.02 5.70 -8.08
C ARG A 334 -37.48 5.15 -6.76
N ASP A 335 -38.00 4.03 -6.28
CA ASP A 335 -37.53 3.39 -5.04
C ASP A 335 -36.19 2.67 -5.24
N GLU A 336 -35.88 2.31 -6.49
CA GLU A 336 -34.66 1.68 -6.93
C GLU A 336 -33.41 2.52 -6.61
N PHE A 337 -33.55 3.84 -6.44
CA PHE A 337 -32.48 4.81 -6.14
C PHE A 337 -32.33 5.15 -4.65
N LYS A 338 -33.04 4.46 -3.75
CA LYS A 338 -33.06 4.75 -2.31
C LYS A 338 -32.37 3.68 -1.45
N LYS A 339 -31.57 2.78 -2.05
CA LYS A 339 -30.89 1.70 -1.30
C LYS A 339 -29.61 2.23 -0.63
N GLU A 340 -29.29 1.69 0.56
CA GLU A 340 -28.07 2.05 1.30
C GLU A 340 -26.79 1.47 0.66
N LYS A 341 -26.89 0.32 0.00
CA LYS A 341 -25.81 -0.33 -0.74
C LYS A 341 -26.36 -0.96 -2.01
N TYR A 342 -25.55 -0.94 -3.07
CA TYR A 342 -25.93 -1.46 -4.37
C TYR A 342 -25.10 -2.67 -4.75
N THR A 343 -25.77 -3.71 -5.24
CA THR A 343 -25.13 -4.82 -5.95
C THR A 343 -24.85 -4.42 -7.41
N ALA A 344 -24.03 -5.20 -8.12
CA ALA A 344 -23.78 -4.99 -9.55
C ALA A 344 -25.09 -5.01 -10.38
N GLU A 345 -26.02 -5.90 -10.03
CA GLU A 345 -27.33 -5.99 -10.69
C GLU A 345 -28.17 -4.73 -10.42
N ASP A 346 -28.17 -4.21 -9.19
CA ASP A 346 -28.88 -2.98 -8.84
C ASP A 346 -28.33 -1.78 -9.62
N LEU A 347 -27.00 -1.65 -9.73
CA LEU A 347 -26.36 -0.55 -10.46
C LEU A 347 -26.69 -0.60 -11.95
N LYS A 348 -26.76 -1.81 -12.52
CA LYS A 348 -27.14 -1.99 -13.92
C LYS A 348 -28.58 -1.58 -14.17
N GLU A 349 -29.51 -2.03 -13.32
CA GLU A 349 -30.92 -1.65 -13.38
C GLU A 349 -31.08 -0.13 -13.25
N GLN A 350 -30.38 0.51 -12.31
CA GLN A 350 -30.38 1.96 -12.16
C GLN A 350 -29.88 2.70 -13.39
N ASN A 351 -28.78 2.24 -13.98
CA ASN A 351 -28.23 2.87 -15.19
C ASN A 351 -29.22 2.80 -16.36
N GLU A 352 -29.92 1.67 -16.52
CA GLU A 352 -30.97 1.51 -17.53
C GLU A 352 -32.15 2.46 -17.27
N ILE A 353 -32.67 2.51 -16.04
CA ILE A 353 -33.76 3.43 -15.66
C ILE A 353 -33.35 4.89 -15.84
N ALA A 354 -32.12 5.25 -15.49
CA ALA A 354 -31.59 6.60 -15.64
C ALA A 354 -31.48 7.01 -17.11
N LEU A 355 -30.99 6.12 -17.97
CA LEU A 355 -30.91 6.33 -19.41
C LEU A 355 -32.30 6.49 -20.03
N ASP A 356 -33.25 5.64 -19.66
CA ASP A 356 -34.63 5.72 -20.16
C ASP A 356 -35.30 7.03 -19.72
N THR A 357 -35.15 7.40 -18.45
CA THR A 357 -35.67 8.67 -17.91
C THR A 357 -35.06 9.87 -18.63
N LEU A 358 -33.75 9.85 -18.89
CA LEU A 358 -33.07 10.92 -19.62
C LEU A 358 -33.56 11.01 -21.07
N ASN A 359 -33.73 9.87 -21.75
CA ASN A 359 -34.25 9.80 -23.11
C ASN A 359 -35.69 10.34 -23.21
N GLU A 360 -36.55 10.03 -22.24
CA GLU A 360 -37.91 10.57 -22.16
C GLU A 360 -37.90 12.09 -21.98
N LEU A 361 -37.05 12.60 -21.08
CA LEU A 361 -36.92 14.04 -20.83
C LEU A 361 -36.39 14.80 -22.05
N LEU A 362 -35.45 14.22 -22.81
CA LEU A 362 -34.91 14.81 -24.03
C LEU A 362 -35.94 14.81 -25.18
N LYS A 363 -36.67 13.71 -25.39
CA LYS A 363 -37.75 13.64 -26.40
C LYS A 363 -38.85 14.66 -26.14
N GLY A 364 -39.21 14.88 -24.87
CA GLY A 364 -40.21 15.88 -24.48
C GLY A 364 -39.79 17.35 -24.73
N GLN A 365 -38.51 17.63 -25.00
CA GLN A 365 -38.06 18.96 -25.43
C GLN A 365 -38.16 19.14 -26.95
N ASP A 366 -37.91 18.09 -27.75
CA ASP A 366 -37.98 18.17 -29.21
C ASP A 366 -39.41 18.29 -29.74
N GLU A 367 -40.42 17.78 -29.00
CA GLU A 367 -41.84 17.96 -29.34
C GLU A 367 -42.41 19.35 -28.97
N LYS A 368 -41.65 20.19 -28.26
CA LYS A 368 -42.04 21.54 -27.83
C LYS A 368 -41.38 22.68 -28.63
N LYS A 369 -40.55 22.36 -29.63
CA LYS A 369 -40.07 23.31 -30.65
C LYS A 369 -40.92 23.20 -31.90
#